data_AF-A0A7H9VI54-F1
#
_entry.id   AF-A0A7H9VI54-F1
#
_cell.length_a   1.000
_cell.length_b   1.000
_cell.length_c   1.000
_cell.angle_alpha   90.00
_cell.angle_beta   90.00
_cell.angle_gamma   90.00
#
_symmetry.space_group_name_H-M   'P 1'
#
loop_
_entity.id
_entity.type
_entity.pdbx_description
1 polymer ?
#
loop_
_entity_poly.entity_id
_entity_poly.type
_entity_poly.pdbx_seq_one_letter_code
_entity_poly.pdbx_strand_id
1 'polypeptide(L)' 'IQRRAPIYDKGQDGHYNLISALHKSVRGSDPDAALYYLARMFDAGEDPLYLGRRLVRMAVEDIGLADPQAL' A
#
# COMPACT_ATOMS: atom_id res chain seq x y z
N ILE A 1 -14.91 17.84 14.88
CA ILE A 1 -14.36 16.47 14.97
C ILE A 1 -12.88 16.55 14.64
N GLN A 2 -12.00 16.45 15.65
CA GLN A 2 -10.56 16.57 15.48
C GLN A 2 -10.03 15.21 14.97
N ARG A 3 -9.71 15.12 13.68
CA ARG A 3 -9.04 13.93 13.12
C ARG A 3 -7.62 13.90 13.66
N ARG A 4 -7.38 12.97 14.58
CA ARG A 4 -6.03 12.68 15.08
C ARG A 4 -5.24 12.16 13.88
N ALA A 5 -4.34 12.97 13.34
CA ALA A 5 -3.47 12.56 12.25
C ALA A 5 -2.74 11.29 12.70
N PRO A 6 -2.77 10.19 11.93
CA PRO A 6 -1.98 9.03 12.29
C PRO A 6 -0.53 9.48 12.35
N ILE A 7 0.13 9.22 13.48
CA ILE A 7 1.55 9.50 13.66
C ILE A 7 2.28 8.64 12.61
N TYR A 8 2.63 9.26 11.49
CA TYR A 8 3.52 8.69 10.49
C TYR A 8 4.91 9.15 10.87
N ASP A 9 5.64 8.27 11.55
CA ASP A 9 7.06 8.47 11.73
C ASP A 9 7.73 8.13 10.40
N LYS A 10 8.23 9.16 9.70
CA LYS A 10 9.08 8.98 8.51
C LYS A 10 10.38 8.23 8.85
N GLY A 11 10.69 8.05 10.13
CA GLY A 11 11.72 7.15 10.64
C GLY A 11 11.37 5.68 10.41
N GLN A 12 11.56 5.21 9.18
CA GLN A 12 11.71 3.81 8.73
C GLN A 12 10.58 2.81 9.10
N ASP A 13 10.32 2.56 10.38
CA ASP A 13 9.36 1.54 10.83
C ASP A 13 7.93 1.84 10.38
N GLY A 14 7.51 3.12 10.39
CA GLY A 14 6.19 3.53 9.89
C GLY A 14 6.01 3.21 8.41
N HIS A 15 7.02 3.54 7.60
CA HIS A 15 7.03 3.29 6.16
C HIS A 15 6.92 1.80 5.83
N TYR A 16 7.81 0.97 6.40
CA TYR A 16 7.84 -0.47 6.12
C TYR A 16 6.59 -1.20 6.62
N ASN A 17 6.03 -0.77 7.75
CA ASN A 17 4.79 -1.35 8.26
C ASN A 17 3.60 -1.02 7.36
N LEU A 18 3.46 0.23 6.89
CA LEU A 18 2.36 0.59 5.99
C LEU A 18 2.45 -0.14 4.64
N ILE A 19 3.63 -0.20 4.02
CA ILE A 19 3.75 -0.87 2.72
C ILE A 19 3.57 -2.39 2.84
N SER A 20 3.98 -2.99 3.97
CA SER A 20 3.73 -4.41 4.26
C SER A 20 2.24 -4.68 4.44
N ALA A 21 1.53 -3.79 5.15
CA ALA A 21 0.09 -3.90 5.37
C ALA A 21 -0.69 -3.78 4.05
N LEU A 22 -0.36 -2.78 3.21
CA LEU A 22 -0.93 -2.63 1.86
C LEU A 22 -0.79 -3.93 1.05
N HIS A 23 0.44 -4.47 1.02
CA HIS A 23 0.74 -5.68 0.24
C HIS A 23 -0.02 -6.91 0.72
N LYS A 24 -0.15 -7.08 2.04
CA LYS A 24 -0.92 -8.18 2.63
C LYS A 24 -2.42 -8.02 2.40
N SER A 25 -2.95 -6.79 2.42
CA SER A 25 -4.36 -6.53 2.11
C SER A 25 -4.71 -6.88 0.65
N VAL A 26 -3.85 -6.51 -0.30
CA VAL A 26 -4.03 -6.90 -1.72
C VAL A 26 -4.01 -8.42 -1.87
N ARG A 27 -2.99 -9.11 -1.33
CA ARG A 27 -2.93 -10.58 -1.32
C ARG A 27 -4.14 -11.23 -0.64
N GLY A 28 -4.63 -10.62 0.42
CA GLY A 28 -5.79 -11.07 1.18
C GLY A 28 -7.14 -10.75 0.54
N SER A 29 -7.16 -10.10 -0.63
CA SER A 29 -8.38 -9.63 -1.30
C SER A 29 -9.27 -8.74 -0.42
N ASP A 30 -8.65 -7.90 0.42
CA ASP A 30 -9.34 -6.87 1.22
C ASP A 30 -9.15 -5.49 0.56
N PRO A 31 -10.08 -5.07 -0.33
CA PRO A 31 -9.94 -3.82 -1.08
C PRO A 31 -10.07 -2.58 -0.20
N ASP A 32 -10.89 -2.61 0.85
CA ASP A 32 -11.10 -1.48 1.75
C ASP A 32 -9.82 -1.19 2.55
N ALA A 33 -9.20 -2.24 3.10
CA ALA A 33 -7.93 -2.10 3.79
C ALA A 33 -6.80 -1.67 2.84
N ALA A 34 -6.76 -2.22 1.62
CA ALA A 34 -5.78 -1.83 0.61
C ALA A 34 -5.89 -0.33 0.27
N LEU A 35 -7.10 0.16 0.01
CA LEU A 35 -7.33 1.58 -0.25
C LEU A 35 -6.99 2.45 0.96
N TYR A 36 -7.30 2.00 2.18
CA TYR A 36 -6.94 2.71 3.40
C TYR A 36 -5.41 2.88 3.55
N TYR A 37 -4.63 1.81 3.40
CA TYR A 37 -3.18 1.89 3.52
C TYR A 37 -2.55 2.69 2.39
N LEU A 38 -3.06 2.55 1.16
CA LEU A 38 -2.59 3.33 0.01
C LEU A 38 -2.82 4.83 0.22
N ALA A 39 -4.05 5.23 0.60
CA ALA A 39 -4.39 6.61 0.88
C ALA A 39 -3.54 7.18 2.03
N ARG A 40 -3.35 6.41 3.10
CA ARG A 40 -2.50 6.81 4.24
C ARG A 40 -1.05 7.05 3.84
N MET A 41 -0.51 6.27 2.90
CA MET A 41 0.84 6.48 2.37
C MET A 41 0.93 7.73 1.48
N PHE A 42 -0.10 8.02 0.68
CA PHE A 42 -0.18 9.29 -0.06
C PHE A 42 -0.26 10.50 0.88
N ASP A 43 -1.12 10.46 1.90
CA ASP A 43 -1.26 11.54 2.89
C ASP A 43 0.03 11.76 3.69
N ALA A 44 0.79 10.69 3.91
CA ALA A 44 2.11 10.72 4.54
C ALA A 44 3.22 11.33 3.66
N GLY A 45 2.95 11.57 2.37
CA GLY A 45 3.90 12.12 1.41
C GLY A 45 4.93 11.10 0.93
N GLU A 46 4.52 9.84 0.77
CA GLU A 46 5.34 8.81 0.13
C GLU A 46 5.60 9.16 -1.36
N ASP A 47 6.74 8.74 -1.90
CA ASP A 47 7.02 8.89 -3.33
C ASP A 47 6.01 8.08 -4.17
N PRO A 48 5.21 8.70 -5.05
CA PRO A 48 4.27 7.99 -5.90
C PRO A 48 4.94 6.92 -6.77
N LEU A 49 6.19 7.14 -7.20
CA LEU A 49 6.92 6.13 -7.96
C LEU A 49 7.32 4.93 -7.12
N TYR A 50 7.58 5.11 -5.81
CA TYR A 50 7.79 4.00 -4.89
C TYR A 50 6.52 3.14 -4.77
N LEU A 51 5.36 3.78 -4.57
CA LEU A 51 4.08 3.07 -4.53
C LEU A 51 3.78 2.35 -5.85
N GLY A 52 4.00 3.00 -6.99
CA GLY A 52 3.84 2.41 -8.31
C GLY A 52 4.68 1.14 -8.51
N ARG A 53 5.97 1.16 -8.12
CA ARG A 53 6.83 -0.05 -8.17
C ARG A 53 6.28 -1.19 -7.30
N ARG A 54 5.70 -0.87 -6.14
CA ARG A 54 5.12 -1.86 -5.24
C ARG A 54 3.81 -2.43 -5.78
N LEU A 55 2.98 -1.63 -6.45
CA LEU A 55 1.77 -2.06 -7.16
C LEU A 55 2.11 -3.00 -8.32
N VAL A 56 3.09 -2.65 -9.15
CA VAL A 56 3.57 -3.52 -10.24
C VAL A 56 4.07 -4.86 -9.70
N ARG A 57 4.83 -4.86 -8.59
CA ARG A 57 5.26 -6.12 -7.93
C ARG A 57 4.08 -6.96 -7.48
N MET A 58 3.06 -6.37 -6.85
CA MET A 58 1.86 -7.08 -6.40
C MET A 58 1.07 -7.69 -7.56
N ALA A 59 0.93 -6.96 -8.67
CA ALA A 59 0.31 -7.48 -9.89
C ALA A 59 1.02 -8.76 -10.39
N VAL A 60 2.34 -8.78 -10.37
CA VAL A 60 3.13 -9.95 -10.82
C VAL A 60 3.14 -11.09 -9.80
N GLU A 61 3.33 -10.80 -8.51
CA GLU A 61 3.56 -11.79 -7.44
C GLU A 61 2.27 -12.41 -6.88
N ASP A 62 1.23 -11.60 -6.71
CA ASP A 62 0.03 -12.00 -5.95
C ASP A 62 -1.18 -12.28 -6.86
N ILE A 63 -1.23 -11.67 -8.04
CA ILE A 63 -2.26 -11.95 -9.06
C ILE A 63 -1.67 -12.86 -10.15
N GLY A 64 -0.57 -12.45 -10.78
CA GLY A 64 0.21 -13.26 -11.69
C GLY A 64 -0.60 -13.82 -12.86
N LEU A 65 -0.50 -15.14 -13.08
CA LEU A 65 -1.18 -15.82 -14.19
C LEU A 65 -2.70 -15.94 -14.01
N ALA A 66 -3.23 -15.64 -12.82
CA ALA A 66 -4.68 -15.66 -12.59
C ALA A 66 -5.39 -14.55 -13.37
N ASP A 67 -4.75 -13.39 -13.54
CA ASP A 67 -5.19 -12.32 -14.42
C ASP A 67 -3.98 -11.60 -15.02
N PRO A 68 -3.53 -12.01 -16.21
CA PRO A 68 -2.40 -11.39 -16.89
C PRO A 68 -2.60 -9.91 -17.29
N GLN A 69 -3.84 -9.39 -17.24
CA GLN A 69 -4.13 -7.98 -17.53
C GLN A 69 -3.94 -7.06 -16.31
N ALA A 70 -3.64 -7.62 -15.13
CA ALA A 70 -3.38 -6.82 -13.93
C ALA A 70 -2.03 -6.08 -13.95
N LEU A 71 -1.13 -6.46 -14.87
CA LEU A 71 0.17 -5.79 -15.12
C LEU A 71 0.05 -4.81 -16.30
#